data_AF-A0A6G1X7N9-F1
#
_entry.id   AF-A0A6G1X7N9-F1
#
_cell.length_a   1.000
_cell.length_b   1.000
_cell.length_c   1.000
_cell.angle_alpha   90.00
_cell.angle_beta   90.00
_cell.angle_gamma   90.00
#
_symmetry.space_group_name_H-M   'P 1'
#
loop_
_entity.id
_entity.type
_entity.pdbx_description
1 polymer ?
#
loop_
_entity_poly.entity_id
_entity_poly.type
_entity_poly.pdbx_seq_one_letter_code
_entity_poly.pdbx_strand_id
1 'polypeptide(L)' 'MAIISKVRHSDKYKCVKLCIQKEKEGFECVKPIERKYSFQKQFRRDGKFFDYQTTSLDSYYEAIYRKG' A
#
# COMPACT_ATOMS: atom_id res chain seq x y z
N MET A 1 21.28 11.38 2.35
CA MET A 1 20.49 10.36 1.60
C MET A 1 19.05 10.55 1.99
N ALA A 2 18.15 10.87 1.05
CA ALA A 2 16.75 11.12 1.38
C ALA A 2 16.05 9.81 1.83
N ILE A 3 15.39 9.84 2.99
CA ILE A 3 14.65 8.70 3.54
C ILE A 3 13.27 8.65 2.88
N ILE A 4 12.95 7.55 2.19
CA ILE A 4 11.63 7.35 1.57
C ILE A 4 10.77 6.47 2.47
N SER A 5 9.56 6.94 2.80
CA SER A 5 8.57 6.20 3.59
C SER A 5 7.30 5.98 2.76
N LYS A 6 6.79 4.74 2.73
CA LYS A 6 5.53 4.40 2.06
C LYS A 6 4.45 4.14 3.10
N VAL A 7 3.34 4.86 3.00
CA VAL A 7 2.16 4.70 3.87
C VAL A 7 1.11 3.93 3.09
N ARG A 8 0.56 2.86 3.67
CA ARG A 8 -0.47 2.02 3.03
C ARG A 8 -1.59 1.69 4.01
N HIS A 9 -2.83 1.76 3.56
CA HIS A 9 -3.98 1.25 4.33
C HIS A 9 -5.15 0.88 3.41
N SER A 10 -5.89 -0.18 3.74
CA SER A 10 -7.14 -0.56 3.05
C SER A 10 -8.26 0.49 3.13
N ASP A 11 -8.20 1.41 4.09
CA ASP A 11 -9.23 2.42 4.36
C ASP A 11 -8.66 3.80 4.06
N LYS A 12 -9.41 4.61 3.30
CA LYS A 12 -8.94 5.92 2.84
C LYS A 12 -8.68 6.86 4.01
N TYR A 13 -9.60 6.90 4.97
CA TYR A 13 -9.53 7.83 6.09
C TYR A 13 -8.37 7.51 7.02
N LYS A 14 -8.16 6.22 7.33
CA LYS A 14 -6.99 5.77 8.09
C LYS A 14 -5.69 6.05 7.35
N CYS A 15 -5.65 5.88 6.03
CA CYS A 15 -4.49 6.27 5.22
C CYS A 15 -4.20 7.76 5.34
N VAL A 16 -5.22 8.63 5.24
CA VAL A 16 -5.09 10.08 5.44
C VAL A 16 -4.57 10.42 6.83
N LYS A 17 -5.05 9.75 7.88
CA LYS A 17 -4.60 10.00 9.26
C LYS A 17 -3.11 9.68 9.43
N LEU A 18 -2.65 8.57 8.84
CA LEU A 18 -1.23 8.20 8.83
C LEU A 18 -0.38 9.17 8.01
N CYS A 19 -0.92 9.68 6.91
CA CYS A 19 -0.30 10.70 6.08
C CYS A 19 -0.05 11.99 6.87
N ILE A 20 -1.07 12.52 7.56
CA ILE A 20 -0.96 13.71 8.41
C ILE A 20 0.06 13.49 9.54
N GLN A 21 0.10 12.29 10.12
CA GLN A 21 1.08 11.96 11.16
C GLN A 21 2.52 12.00 10.60
N LYS A 22 2.74 11.46 9.40
CA LYS A 22 4.05 11.52 8.73
C LYS A 22 4.48 12.95 8.40
N GLU A 23 3.55 13.81 8.01
CA GLU A 23 3.83 15.23 7.81
C GLU A 23 4.27 15.93 9.10
N LYS A 24 3.62 15.61 10.24
CA LYS A 24 4.05 16.12 11.56
C LYS A 24 5.44 15.62 11.98
N GLU A 25 5.87 14.46 11.51
CA GLU A 25 7.22 13.93 11.73
C GLU A 25 8.29 14.60 10.83
N GLY A 26 7.89 15.56 9.99
CA GLY A 26 8.76 16.30 9.07
C GLY A 26 9.02 15.57 7.75
N PHE A 27 8.14 14.67 7.33
CA PHE A 27 8.18 14.10 5.99
C PHE A 27 7.34 14.92 5.01
N GLU A 28 7.84 15.12 3.80
CA GLU A 28 7.12 15.77 2.70
C GLU A 28 6.43 14.72 1.83
N CYS A 29 5.16 14.94 1.50
CA CYS A 29 4.42 14.10 0.58
C CYS A 29 4.97 14.28 -0.85
N VAL A 30 5.42 13.19 -1.47
CA VAL A 30 5.95 13.17 -2.85
C VAL A 30 4.92 12.59 -3.81
N LYS A 31 4.14 11.60 -3.37
CA LYS A 31 2.99 11.08 -4.12
C LYS A 31 1.74 11.11 -3.24
N PRO A 32 0.67 11.76 -3.70
CA PRO A 32 -0.59 11.82 -2.95
C PRO A 32 -1.21 10.43 -2.81
N ILE A 33 -2.23 10.35 -1.94
CA ILE A 33 -2.93 9.09 -1.66
C ILE A 33 -3.65 8.60 -2.93
N GLU A 34 -3.19 7.48 -3.46
CA GLU A 34 -3.80 6.80 -4.60
C GLU A 34 -4.37 5.44 -4.19
N ARG A 35 -5.52 5.06 -4.75
CA ARG A 35 -6.04 3.70 -4.61
C ARG A 35 -5.26 2.77 -5.54
N LYS A 36 -4.60 1.77 -4.98
CA LYS A 36 -3.91 0.70 -5.69
C LYS A 36 -4.69 -0.60 -5.51
N TYR A 37 -4.62 -1.43 -6.54
CA TYR A 37 -5.18 -2.77 -6.54
C TYR A 37 -4.02 -3.75 -6.61
N SER A 38 -3.97 -4.70 -5.68
CA SER A 38 -2.98 -5.77 -5.73
C SER A 38 -3.67 -7.09 -6.04
N PHE A 39 -3.11 -7.81 -7.00
CA PHE A 39 -3.52 -9.17 -7.34
C PHE A 39 -2.51 -10.13 -6.69
N GLN A 40 -2.95 -10.93 -5.72
CA GLN A 40 -2.15 -12.05 -5.25
C GLN A 40 -2.24 -13.18 -6.27
N LYS A 41 -1.12 -13.56 -6.91
CA LYS A 41 -1.04 -14.74 -7.78
C LYS A 41 -0.59 -15.95 -6.95
N GLN A 42 -1.36 -17.04 -7.02
CA GLN A 42 -1.01 -18.33 -6.45
C GLN A 42 0.18 -18.99 -7.17
N PHE A 43 0.98 -19.74 -6.42
CA PHE A 43 2.13 -20.51 -6.92
C PHE A 43 1.77 -21.99 -7.07
N ARG A 44 2.47 -22.67 -7.99
CA ARG A 44 2.35 -24.13 -8.21
C ARG A 44 3.01 -24.92 -7.08
N ARG A 45 2.32 -25.96 -6.59
CA ARG A 45 2.88 -27.02 -5.74
C ARG A 45 2.41 -28.38 -6.26
N ASP A 46 3.32 -29.31 -6.48
CA ASP A 46 3.02 -30.72 -6.79
C ASP A 46 2.03 -31.01 -7.93
N GLY A 47 2.19 -30.34 -9.07
CA GLY A 47 1.43 -30.65 -10.30
C GLY A 47 -0.10 -30.41 -10.22
N LYS A 48 -0.60 -29.90 -9.10
CA LYS A 48 -2.02 -29.56 -8.91
C LYS A 48 -2.17 -28.05 -8.82
N PHE A 49 -3.01 -27.50 -9.70
CA PHE A 49 -3.50 -26.13 -9.54
C PHE A 49 -4.54 -26.16 -8.42
N PHE A 50 -4.25 -25.51 -7.31
CA PHE A 50 -5.26 -25.24 -6.29
C PHE A 50 -5.92 -23.92 -6.66
N ASP A 51 -6.99 -23.98 -7.46
CA ASP A 51 -7.90 -22.85 -7.60
C ASP A 51 -8.66 -22.71 -6.27
N TYR A 52 -8.18 -21.84 -5.39
CA TYR A 52 -9.10 -21.27 -4.40
C TYR A 52 -9.58 -19.96 -4.98
N GLN A 53 -10.80 -20.03 -5.51
CA GLN A 53 -11.55 -18.96 -6.13
C GLN A 53 -11.87 -17.86 -5.11
N THR A 54 -10.86 -17.08 -4.73
CA THR A 54 -11.05 -15.73 -4.25
C THR A 54 -9.96 -14.90 -4.87
N THR A 55 -10.24 -14.32 -6.04
CA THR A 55 -9.52 -13.15 -6.52
C THR A 55 -9.87 -12.02 -5.56
N SER A 56 -9.30 -12.04 -4.34
CA SER A 56 -9.42 -10.95 -3.40
C SER A 56 -8.73 -9.76 -4.07
N LEU A 57 -9.52 -8.92 -4.72
CA LEU A 57 -9.07 -7.63 -5.20
C LEU A 57 -8.84 -6.78 -3.96
N ASP A 58 -7.66 -6.92 -3.36
CA ASP A 58 -7.28 -6.08 -2.25
C ASP A 58 -6.97 -4.69 -2.78
N SER A 59 -7.92 -3.78 -2.54
CA SER A 59 -7.73 -2.37 -2.80
C SER A 59 -7.19 -1.70 -1.55
N TYR A 60 -6.06 -1.01 -1.66
CA TYR A 60 -5.50 -0.20 -0.59
C TYR A 60 -5.14 1.18 -1.11
N TYR A 61 -5.11 2.14 -0.20
CA TYR A 61 -4.63 3.48 -0.44
C TYR A 61 -3.14 3.53 -0.11
N GLU A 62 -2.36 4.15 -0.99
CA GLU A 62 -0.92 4.33 -0.82
C GLU A 62 -0.54 5.80 -1.00
N ALA A 63 0.33 6.31 -0.13
CA ALA A 63 1.04 7.58 -0.31
C ALA A 63 2.54 7.40 -0.09
N ILE A 64 3.36 8.22 -0.75
CA ILE A 64 4.82 8.17 -0.64
C ILE A 64 5.34 9.48 -0.08
N TYR A 65 6.19 9.36 0.93
CA TYR A 65 6.80 10.45 1.68
C TYR A 65 8.32 10.43 1.54
N ARG A 66 8.95 11.60 1.58
CA ARG A 66 10.41 11.74 1.71
C ARG A 66 10.77 12.57 2.95
N LYS A 67 11.93 12.30 3.55
CA LYS A 67 12.56 13.17 4.55
C LYS A 67 13.99 13.46 4.11
N GLY A 68 14.34 14.75 4.10
CA GLY A 68 15.66 15.27 3.71
C GLY A 68 16.77 14.82 4.64
#